data_AF-A0A3D4FXY2-F1
#
_entry.id   AF-A0A3D4FXY2-F1
#
_cell.length_a   1.000
_cell.length_b   1.000
_cell.length_c   1.000
_cell.angle_alpha   90.00
_cell.angle_beta   90.00
_cell.angle_gamma   90.00
#
_symmetry.space_group_name_H-M   'P 1'
#
loop_
_entity.id
_entity.type
_entity.pdbx_description
1 polymer ?
#
loop_
_entity_poly.entity_id
_entity_poly.type
_entity_poly.pdbx_seq_one_letter_code
_entity_poly.pdbx_strand_id
1 'polypeptide(L)'
;MAADPAIAHLLRRAGFGAGPAELAVFNQLSLPAAVDRLVDYEQIPDTVDTYRLTPGYLGTTSRGPLEPNTDINDARQRWLFRLVHTERPLQEKMALFWHNH
;
A
#
# COMPACT_ATOMS: atom_id res chain seq x y z
N MET A 1 10.66 1.24 21.01
CA MET A 1 11.75 0.39 20.47
C MET A 1 12.28 1.05 19.22
N ALA A 2 13.60 1.17 19.08
CA ALA A 2 14.20 1.58 17.80
C ALA A 2 13.93 0.48 16.75
N ALA A 3 13.65 0.85 15.51
CA ALA A 3 13.38 -0.11 14.44
C ALA A 3 14.64 -0.94 14.13
N ASP A 4 14.48 -2.24 13.85
CA ASP A 4 15.58 -3.04 13.31
C ASP A 4 16.07 -2.37 12.01
N PRO A 5 17.36 -2.00 11.91
CA PRO A 5 17.89 -1.33 10.73
C PRO A 5 17.66 -2.08 9.42
N ALA A 6 17.70 -3.42 9.44
CA ALA A 6 17.46 -4.26 8.27
C ALA A 6 16.00 -4.20 7.83
N ILE A 7 15.06 -4.31 8.77
CA ILE A 7 13.62 -4.18 8.51
C ILE A 7 13.29 -2.78 7.99
N ALA A 8 13.82 -1.74 8.64
CA ALA A 8 13.60 -0.36 8.21
C ALA A 8 14.15 -0.11 6.80
N HIS A 9 15.31 -0.69 6.47
CA HIS A 9 15.86 -0.62 5.13
C HIS A 9 14.98 -1.36 4.11
N LEU A 10 14.55 -2.58 4.44
CA LEU A 10 13.68 -3.39 3.61
C LEU A 10 12.40 -2.63 3.25
N LEU A 11 11.69 -2.05 4.23
CA LEU A 11 10.43 -1.35 3.98
C LEU A 11 10.57 -0.07 3.15
N ARG A 12 11.71 0.64 3.25
CA ARG A 12 12.03 1.76 2.33
C ARG A 12 12.28 1.29 0.90
N ARG A 13 12.83 0.09 0.71
CA ARG A 13 13.19 -0.45 -0.60
C ARG A 13 12.06 -1.22 -1.27
N ALA A 14 11.29 -1.99 -0.53
CA ALA A 14 10.19 -2.82 -1.01
C ALA A 14 8.81 -2.15 -0.90
N GLY A 15 8.70 -1.03 -0.18
CA GLY A 15 7.47 -0.24 -0.09
C GLY A 15 7.72 1.26 -0.23
N PHE A 16 6.84 2.07 0.35
CA PHE A 16 6.93 3.54 0.36
C PHE A 16 7.47 4.08 1.68
N GLY A 17 8.15 3.23 2.45
CA GLY A 17 8.40 3.44 3.88
C GLY A 17 7.40 2.67 4.73
N ALA A 18 7.41 2.92 6.03
CA ALA A 18 6.48 2.30 6.97
C ALA A 18 6.20 3.24 8.14
N GLY A 19 4.93 3.30 8.54
CA GLY A 19 4.52 4.02 9.75
C GLY A 19 4.96 3.31 11.04
N PRO A 20 4.85 3.96 12.21
CA PRO A 20 5.23 3.35 13.48
C PRO A 20 4.50 2.03 13.79
N ALA A 21 3.21 1.92 13.42
CA ALA A 21 2.41 0.72 13.63
C ALA A 21 2.87 -0.44 12.74
N GLU A 22 3.11 -0.18 11.45
CA GLU A 22 3.62 -1.19 10.51
C GLU A 22 5.02 -1.65 10.92
N LEU A 23 5.90 -0.72 11.30
CA LEU A 23 7.23 -1.05 11.82
C LEU A 23 7.14 -1.94 13.06
N ALA A 24 6.20 -1.71 13.96
CA ALA A 24 6.01 -2.55 15.14
C ALA A 24 5.58 -3.99 14.78
N VAL A 25 4.82 -4.18 13.69
CA VAL A 25 4.46 -5.51 13.17
C VAL A 25 5.66 -6.18 12.52
N PHE A 26 6.34 -5.50 11.61
CA PHE A 26 7.49 -6.08 10.89
C PHE A 26 8.69 -6.37 11.81
N ASN A 27 8.89 -5.61 12.88
CA ASN A 27 9.93 -5.88 13.87
C ASN A 27 9.69 -7.17 14.69
N GLN A 28 8.49 -7.75 14.63
CA GLN A 28 8.19 -9.05 15.26
C GLN A 28 8.53 -10.23 14.33
N LEU A 29 8.83 -9.95 13.06
CA LEU A 29 9.19 -10.96 12.07
C LEU A 29 10.71 -11.12 12.00
N SER A 30 11.15 -12.33 11.66
CA SER A 30 12.51 -12.50 11.14
C SER A 30 12.63 -11.82 9.77
N LEU A 31 13.84 -11.42 9.38
CA LEU A 31 14.05 -10.81 8.07
C LEU A 31 13.53 -11.68 6.91
N PRO A 32 13.75 -13.01 6.86
CA PRO A 32 13.15 -13.87 5.85
C PRO A 32 11.61 -13.82 5.84
N ALA A 33 10.97 -13.93 7.02
CA ALA A 33 9.51 -13.86 7.10
C ALA A 33 8.95 -12.49 6.67
N ALA A 34 9.69 -11.41 6.91
CA ALA A 34 9.35 -10.08 6.41
C ALA A 34 9.44 -10.00 4.88
N VAL A 35 10.44 -10.65 4.27
CA VAL A 35 10.57 -10.75 2.81
C VAL A 35 9.44 -11.59 2.23
N ASP A 36 9.17 -12.77 2.79
CA ASP A 36 8.10 -13.67 2.33
C ASP A 36 6.75 -12.94 2.36
N ARG A 37 6.44 -12.22 3.45
CA ARG A 37 5.21 -11.41 3.55
C ARG A 37 5.09 -10.36 2.43
N LEU A 38 6.20 -9.76 1.98
CA LEU A 38 6.19 -8.73 0.93
C LEU A 38 6.08 -9.33 -0.46
N VAL A 39 6.76 -10.46 -0.71
CA VAL A 39 6.81 -11.13 -2.01
C VAL A 39 5.53 -11.92 -2.26
N ASP A 40 5.05 -12.66 -1.25
CA ASP A 40 3.83 -13.46 -1.31
C ASP A 40 2.59 -12.62 -0.96
N TYR A 41 2.52 -11.40 -1.49
CA TYR A 41 1.45 -10.43 -1.19
C TYR A 41 0.04 -10.94 -1.53
N GLU A 42 -0.07 -11.95 -2.39
CA GLU A 42 -1.34 -12.60 -2.72
C GLU A 42 -1.99 -13.29 -1.51
N GLN A 43 -1.19 -13.71 -0.52
CA GLN A 43 -1.67 -14.32 0.72
C GLN A 43 -2.28 -13.30 1.70
N ILE A 44 -2.00 -12.00 1.52
CA ILE A 44 -2.56 -10.91 2.32
C ILE A 44 -3.89 -10.48 1.69
N PRO A 45 -5.04 -10.41 2.37
CA PRO A 45 -6.29 -9.95 1.76
C PRO A 45 -6.20 -8.56 1.08
N ASP A 46 -6.72 -8.39 -0.14
CA ASP A 46 -6.81 -7.07 -0.81
C ASP A 46 -8.04 -6.31 -0.32
N THR A 47 -7.93 -5.70 0.86
CA THR A 47 -9.04 -4.96 1.49
C THR A 47 -8.91 -3.45 1.39
N VAL A 48 -7.83 -2.92 0.79
CA VAL A 48 -7.62 -1.46 0.74
C VAL A 48 -8.83 -0.75 0.14
N ASP A 49 -9.41 -1.40 -0.86
CA ASP A 49 -10.48 -0.88 -1.67
C ASP A 49 -11.87 -0.90 -1.00
N THR A 50 -12.04 -1.63 0.12
CA THR A 50 -13.31 -1.69 0.86
C THR A 50 -13.58 -0.38 1.62
N TYR A 51 -12.53 0.35 1.98
CA TYR A 51 -12.64 1.60 2.74
C TYR A 51 -12.97 2.83 1.88
N ARG A 52 -12.99 2.70 0.55
CA ARG A 52 -13.15 3.82 -0.40
C ARG A 52 -14.44 4.63 -0.18
N LEU A 53 -15.49 4.05 0.40
CA LEU A 53 -16.77 4.72 0.65
C LEU A 53 -16.98 5.15 2.11
N THR A 54 -15.95 5.05 2.96
CA THR A 54 -16.02 5.46 4.37
C THR A 54 -15.86 6.98 4.47
N PRO A 55 -16.65 7.70 5.29
CA PRO A 55 -16.40 9.11 5.58
C PRO A 55 -14.95 9.32 6.08
N GLY A 56 -14.22 10.26 5.48
CA GLY A 56 -12.78 10.47 5.72
C GLY A 56 -11.84 9.75 4.73
N TYR A 57 -12.39 8.94 3.83
CA TYR A 57 -11.69 8.29 2.72
C TYR A 57 -12.14 8.86 1.36
N LEU A 58 -11.53 8.43 0.24
CA LEU A 58 -11.82 8.88 -1.13
C LEU A 58 -13.20 8.41 -1.65
N GLY A 59 -14.28 8.87 -1.03
CA GLY A 59 -15.66 8.53 -1.40
C GLY A 59 -16.37 9.58 -2.25
N THR A 60 -15.89 10.83 -2.22
CA THR A 60 -16.49 11.94 -2.98
C THR A 60 -15.39 12.88 -3.44
N THR A 61 -15.36 13.15 -4.75
CA THR A 61 -14.48 14.12 -5.37
C THR A 61 -15.22 15.44 -5.59
N SER A 62 -14.53 16.51 -5.99
CA SER A 62 -15.18 17.77 -6.40
C SER A 62 -16.10 17.62 -7.61
N ARG A 63 -16.06 16.47 -8.30
CA ARG A 63 -16.83 16.16 -9.51
C ARG A 63 -18.00 15.20 -9.28
N GLY A 64 -18.18 14.70 -8.05
CA GLY A 64 -19.21 13.71 -7.70
C GLY A 64 -18.63 12.45 -7.06
N PRO A 65 -19.39 11.34 -7.06
CA PRO A 65 -18.90 10.04 -6.59
C PRO A 65 -17.63 9.62 -7.33
N LEU A 66 -16.74 8.90 -6.66
CA LEU A 66 -15.54 8.35 -7.29
C LEU A 66 -15.93 7.20 -8.24
N GLU A 67 -15.66 7.35 -9.54
CA GLU A 67 -15.97 6.35 -10.58
C GLU A 67 -14.69 5.82 -11.29
N PRO A 68 -13.81 5.08 -10.58
CA PRO A 68 -12.48 4.74 -11.06
C PRO A 68 -12.45 3.71 -12.20
N ASN A 69 -13.60 3.10 -12.53
CA ASN A 69 -13.71 2.13 -13.62
C ASN A 69 -14.08 2.80 -14.96
N THR A 70 -14.51 4.07 -14.93
CA THR A 70 -15.00 4.81 -16.11
C THR A 70 -14.30 6.16 -16.30
N ASP A 71 -13.72 6.76 -15.26
CA ASP A 71 -12.96 8.02 -15.33
C ASP A 71 -11.48 7.81 -14.95
N ILE A 72 -10.57 8.25 -15.83
CA ILE A 72 -9.12 8.07 -15.64
C ILE A 72 -8.55 8.87 -14.47
N ASN A 73 -9.10 10.05 -14.16
CA ASN A 73 -8.62 10.84 -13.03
C ASN A 73 -9.06 10.19 -11.71
N ASP A 74 -10.23 9.57 -11.68
CA ASP A 74 -10.69 8.79 -10.52
C ASP A 74 -9.92 7.47 -10.39
N ALA A 75 -9.56 6.82 -11.51
CA ALA A 75 -8.66 5.67 -11.50
C ALA A 75 -7.30 6.01 -10.88
N ARG A 76 -6.73 7.16 -11.26
CA ARG A 76 -5.48 7.68 -10.67
C ARG A 76 -5.62 7.99 -9.19
N GLN A 77 -6.72 8.62 -8.78
CA GLN A 77 -7.00 8.89 -7.35
C GLN A 77 -7.12 7.59 -6.54
N ARG A 78 -7.85 6.59 -7.05
CA ARG A 78 -7.92 5.26 -6.44
C ARG A 78 -6.54 4.63 -6.33
N TRP A 79 -5.69 4.76 -7.35
CA TRP A 79 -4.36 4.17 -7.27
C TRP A 79 -3.48 4.87 -6.24
N LEU A 80 -3.46 6.21 -6.21
CA LEU A 80 -2.77 6.98 -5.17
C LEU A 80 -3.24 6.59 -3.76
N PHE A 81 -4.53 6.35 -3.59
CA PHE A 81 -5.09 5.83 -2.35
C PHE A 81 -4.46 4.48 -1.95
N ARG A 82 -4.38 3.55 -2.91
CA ARG A 82 -3.76 2.23 -2.72
C ARG A 82 -2.29 2.35 -2.33
N LEU A 83 -1.53 3.26 -2.97
CA LEU A 83 -0.10 3.47 -2.63
C LEU A 83 0.12 3.81 -1.14
N VAL A 84 -0.86 4.48 -0.51
CA VAL A 84 -0.75 4.94 0.88
C VAL A 84 -1.32 3.94 1.89
N HIS A 85 -2.36 3.19 1.54
CA HIS A 85 -3.16 2.43 2.51
C HIS A 85 -3.11 0.91 2.32
N THR A 86 -2.42 0.42 1.29
CA THR A 86 -2.34 -1.02 1.05
C THR A 86 -1.48 -1.73 2.09
N GLU A 87 -1.85 -2.96 2.45
CA GLU A 87 -0.96 -3.88 3.15
C GLU A 87 -0.06 -4.68 2.18
N ARG A 88 -0.17 -4.41 0.87
CA ARG A 88 0.58 -5.06 -0.22
C ARG A 88 1.52 -4.06 -0.92
N PRO A 89 2.47 -3.41 -0.21
CA PRO A 89 3.21 -2.27 -0.75
C PRO A 89 4.13 -2.64 -1.93
N LEU A 90 4.66 -3.87 -1.97
CA LEU A 90 5.52 -4.31 -3.07
C LEU A 90 4.74 -4.45 -4.39
N GLN A 91 3.49 -4.93 -4.34
CA GLN A 91 2.60 -5.01 -5.51
C GLN A 91 2.42 -3.63 -6.16
N GLU A 92 2.11 -2.63 -5.35
CA GLU A 92 1.87 -1.27 -5.83
C GLU A 92 3.15 -0.58 -6.30
N LYS A 93 4.28 -0.83 -5.63
CA LYS A 93 5.58 -0.29 -6.02
C LYS A 93 6.06 -0.86 -7.36
N MET A 94 5.83 -2.14 -7.59
CA MET A 94 6.07 -2.80 -8.87
C MET A 94 5.23 -2.18 -9.99
N ALA A 95 3.91 -2.04 -9.77
CA ALA A 95 3.04 -1.35 -10.72
C ALA A 95 3.55 0.08 -11.03
N LEU A 96 3.97 0.83 -10.00
CA LEU A 96 4.55 2.17 -10.17
C LEU A 96 5.86 2.15 -10.95
N PHE A 97 6.71 1.14 -10.79
CA PHE A 97 7.93 1.05 -11.57
C PHE A 97 7.65 0.88 -13.07
N TRP A 98 6.63 0.08 -13.41
CA TRP A 98 6.28 -0.24 -14.82
C TRP A 98 5.19 0.64 -15.45
N HIS A 99 4.55 1.55 -14.72
CA HIS A 99 3.37 2.29 -15.20
C HIS A 99 3.56 3.15 -16.47
N ASN A 100 4.80 3.40 -16.89
CA ASN A 100 5.14 4.25 -18.03
C ASN A 100 6.07 3.54 -19.06
N HIS A 101 6.00 2.22 -19.13
CA HIS A 101 6.69 1.37 -20.10
C HIS A 101 5.67 0.44 -20.78
#